data_AF-A0A0R2AWP2-F1
#
_entry.id   AF-A0A0R2AWP2-F1
#
_cell.length_a   1.000
_cell.length_b   1.000
_cell.length_c   1.000
_cell.angle_alpha   90.00
_cell.angle_beta   90.00
_cell.angle_gamma   90.00
#
_symmetry.space_group_name_H-M   'P 1'
#
loop_
_entity.id
_entity.type
_entity.pdbx_description
1 polymer ?
#
loop_
_entity_poly.entity_id
_entity_poly.type
_entity_poly.pdbx_seq_one_letter_code
_entity_poly.pdbx_strand_id
1 'polypeptide(L)'
;MLFFNAHTNTILIAIVYAYRLTGVAFIMMNAFTDGINGLPSELSADGNAASSTLRQVGGSVGTALSMLIVTLIVGNNTIEKTSITALSSGYHFAFIFMLVIAVVGFGLSLKLRNNSK
;
A
#
# COMPACT_ATOMS: atom_id res chain seq x y z
N MET A 1 0.04 -1.32 11.80
CA MET A 1 0.21 -0.01 12.48
C MET A 1 -1.01 0.40 13.30
N LEU A 2 -2.18 -0.22 13.10
CA LEU A 2 -3.41 0.06 13.89
C LEU A 2 -3.23 0.05 15.42
N PHE A 3 -2.31 -0.76 15.93
CA PHE A 3 -2.09 -0.96 17.37
C PHE A 3 -0.80 -0.30 17.87
N PHE A 4 -0.07 0.41 17.01
CA PHE A 4 1.15 1.11 17.41
C PHE A 4 0.78 2.45 18.05
N ASN A 5 1.36 2.68 19.21
CA ASN A 5 1.21 3.88 20.03
C ASN A 5 2.59 4.33 20.57
N ALA A 6 2.68 5.49 21.22
CA ALA A 6 3.94 6.11 21.67
C ALA A 6 4.77 5.23 22.63
N HIS A 7 4.17 4.23 23.27
CA HIS A 7 4.83 3.31 24.18
C HIS A 7 5.22 1.96 23.54
N THR A 8 5.03 1.80 22.22
CA THR A 8 5.32 0.54 21.54
C THR A 8 6.83 0.35 21.39
N ASN A 9 7.34 -0.82 21.75
CA ASN A 9 8.76 -1.14 21.63
C ASN A 9 9.22 -1.04 20.16
N THR A 10 10.23 -0.20 19.91
CA THR A 10 10.83 0.01 18.59
C THR A 10 11.30 -1.28 17.92
N ILE A 11 11.77 -2.26 18.70
CA ILE A 11 12.20 -3.57 18.19
C ILE A 11 11.03 -4.34 17.57
N LEU A 12 9.85 -4.29 18.20
CA LEU A 12 8.64 -4.92 17.67
C LEU A 12 8.21 -4.25 16.36
N ILE A 13 8.28 -2.92 16.29
CA ILE A 13 7.98 -2.17 15.06
C ILE A 13 8.93 -2.59 13.94
N ALA A 14 10.23 -2.70 14.24
CA ALA A 14 11.25 -3.11 13.28
C ALA A 14 11.00 -4.53 12.74
N ILE A 15 10.69 -5.50 13.61
CA ILE A 15 10.41 -6.89 13.20
C ILE A 15 9.15 -6.96 12.31
N VAL A 16 8.06 -6.30 12.70
CA VAL A 16 6.82 -6.28 11.91
C VAL A 16 7.05 -5.60 10.56
N TYR A 17 7.83 -4.52 10.53
CA TYR A 17 8.18 -3.83 9.29
C TYR A 17 9.05 -4.69 8.38
N ALA A 18 10.03 -5.40 8.93
CA ALA A 18 10.85 -6.35 8.19
C ALA A 18 9.98 -7.45 7.57
N TYR A 19 9.09 -8.06 8.36
CA TYR A 19 8.16 -9.08 7.86
C TYR A 19 7.27 -8.56 6.71
N ARG A 20 6.76 -7.32 6.83
CA ARG A 20 5.99 -6.68 5.77
C ARG A 20 6.80 -6.53 4.48
N LEU A 21 8.03 -6.04 4.57
CA LEU A 21 8.89 -5.83 3.40
C LEU A 21 9.28 -7.15 2.73
N THR A 22 9.52 -8.20 3.50
CA THR A 22 9.75 -9.55 2.96
C THR A 22 8.57 -10.03 2.11
N GLY A 23 7.34 -9.85 2.59
CA GLY A 23 6.13 -10.20 1.82
C GLY A 23 6.00 -9.39 0.52
N VAL A 24 6.27 -8.07 0.58
CA VAL A 24 6.23 -7.21 -0.61
C VAL A 24 7.27 -7.65 -1.64
N ALA A 25 8.50 -7.96 -1.21
CA ALA A 25 9.58 -8.37 -2.11
C ALA A 25 9.23 -9.66 -2.87
N PHE A 26 8.71 -10.68 -2.18
CA PHE A 26 8.36 -11.95 -2.80
C PHE A 26 7.24 -11.83 -3.83
N ILE A 27 6.20 -11.03 -3.55
CA ILE A 27 5.07 -10.86 -4.46
C ILE A 27 5.49 -10.00 -5.65
N MET A 28 6.15 -8.88 -5.39
CA MET A 28 6.45 -7.88 -6.41
C MET A 28 7.37 -8.41 -7.50
N MET A 29 8.36 -9.23 -7.13
CA MET A 29 9.31 -9.78 -8.11
C MET A 29 8.67 -10.84 -9.00
N ASN A 30 8.03 -11.86 -8.42
CA ASN A 30 7.43 -12.93 -9.21
C ASN A 30 6.26 -12.44 -10.07
N ALA A 31 5.37 -11.61 -9.50
CA ALA A 31 4.25 -11.06 -10.27
C ALA A 31 4.70 -10.15 -11.42
N PHE A 32 5.79 -9.40 -11.22
CA PHE A 32 6.37 -8.57 -12.28
C PHE A 32 7.03 -9.42 -13.36
N THR A 33 7.82 -10.43 -12.98
CA THR A 33 8.49 -11.34 -13.91
C THR A 33 7.48 -12.15 -14.72
N ASP A 34 6.46 -12.73 -14.09
CA ASP A 34 5.38 -13.45 -14.77
C ASP A 34 4.56 -12.52 -15.67
N GLY A 35 4.34 -11.28 -15.22
CA GLY A 35 3.65 -10.25 -16.00
C GLY A 35 4.35 -9.93 -17.32
N ILE A 36 5.68 -9.78 -17.33
CA ILE A 36 6.45 -9.51 -18.55
C ILE A 36 6.64 -10.78 -19.39
N ASN A 37 6.87 -11.94 -18.76
CA ASN A 37 7.02 -13.21 -19.47
C ASN A 37 5.74 -13.65 -20.18
N GLY A 38 4.57 -13.13 -19.78
CA GLY A 38 3.30 -13.34 -20.46
C GLY A 38 3.08 -12.47 -21.72
N LEU A 39 3.97 -11.52 -22.02
CA LEU A 39 3.89 -10.68 -23.23
C LEU A 39 4.76 -11.27 -24.36
N PRO A 40 4.39 -11.06 -25.64
CA PRO A 40 5.28 -11.32 -26.78
C PRO A 40 6.61 -10.58 -26.59
N SER A 41 7.74 -11.18 -26.98
CA SER A 41 9.07 -10.61 -26.67
C SER A 41 9.28 -9.19 -27.22
N GLU A 42 8.63 -8.85 -28.34
CA GLU A 42 8.66 -7.50 -28.93
C GLU A 42 8.02 -6.43 -28.03
N LEU A 43 7.07 -6.81 -27.17
CA LEU A 43 6.33 -5.90 -26.28
C LEU A 43 6.89 -5.88 -24.86
N SER A 44 7.96 -6.63 -24.56
CA SER A 44 8.54 -6.70 -23.22
C SER A 44 9.10 -5.35 -22.74
N ALA A 45 9.66 -4.55 -23.66
CA ALA A 45 10.16 -3.21 -23.35
C ALA A 45 9.02 -2.25 -22.99
N ASP A 46 7.94 -2.25 -23.76
CA ASP A 46 6.75 -1.43 -23.52
C ASP A 46 6.03 -1.86 -22.23
N GLY A 47 5.94 -3.18 -21.97
CA GLY A 47 5.38 -3.72 -20.74
C GLY A 47 6.13 -3.28 -19.49
N ASN A 48 7.47 -3.19 -19.58
CA ASN A 48 8.30 -2.70 -18.47
C ASN A 48 8.10 -1.19 -18.24
N ALA A 49 8.04 -0.40 -19.31
CA ALA A 49 7.73 1.04 -19.24
C ALA A 49 6.33 1.32 -18.66
N ALA A 50 5.32 0.56 -19.10
CA ALA A 50 3.95 0.66 -18.60
C ALA A 50 3.88 0.27 -17.11
N SER A 51 4.53 -0.83 -16.72
CA SER A 51 4.57 -1.28 -15.32
C SER A 51 5.22 -0.25 -14.39
N SER A 52 6.31 0.37 -14.83
CA SER A 52 6.99 1.43 -14.07
C SER A 52 6.10 2.68 -13.93
N THR A 53 5.39 3.05 -14.99
CA THR A 53 4.43 4.17 -14.98
C THR A 53 3.26 3.89 -14.03
N LEU A 54 2.66 2.69 -14.13
CA LEU A 54 1.57 2.26 -13.25
C LEU A 54 1.99 2.27 -11.78
N ARG A 55 3.21 1.81 -11.47
CA ARG A 55 3.76 1.86 -10.12
C ARG A 55 3.96 3.30 -9.65
N GLN A 56 4.48 4.18 -10.49
CA GLN A 56 4.72 5.57 -10.14
C GLN A 56 3.40 6.32 -9.88
N VAL A 57 2.45 6.21 -10.80
CA VAL A 57 1.12 6.83 -10.68
C VAL A 57 0.37 6.23 -9.49
N GLY A 58 0.31 4.89 -9.39
CA GLY A 58 -0.34 4.21 -8.27
C GLY A 58 0.27 4.55 -6.91
N GLY A 59 1.61 4.66 -6.84
CA GLY A 59 2.32 5.11 -5.64
C GLY A 59 1.95 6.53 -5.25
N SER A 60 1.93 7.47 -6.21
CA SER A 60 1.55 8.87 -5.98
C SER A 60 0.08 9.02 -5.56
N VAL A 61 -0.84 8.34 -6.23
CA VAL A 61 -2.27 8.39 -5.88
C VAL A 61 -2.49 7.77 -4.49
N GLY A 62 -1.85 6.65 -4.19
CA GLY A 62 -1.94 6.01 -2.88
C GLY A 62 -1.45 6.90 -1.73
N THR A 63 -0.31 7.57 -1.89
CA THR A 63 0.20 8.49 -0.86
C THR A 63 -0.68 9.73 -0.71
N ALA A 64 -1.16 10.30 -1.82
CA ALA A 64 -2.07 11.45 -1.79
C ALA A 64 -3.37 11.13 -1.04
N LEU A 65 -3.99 9.98 -1.33
CA LEU A 65 -5.20 9.53 -0.62
C LEU A 65 -4.94 9.26 0.87
N SER A 66 -3.81 8.63 1.20
CA SER A 66 -3.43 8.40 2.60
C SER A 66 -3.31 9.72 3.36
N MET A 67 -2.60 10.69 2.79
CA MET A 67 -2.35 11.98 3.46
C MET A 67 -3.61 12.86 3.53
N LEU A 68 -4.48 12.76 2.53
CA LEU A 68 -5.80 13.40 2.55
C LEU A 68 -6.60 12.93 3.77
N ILE A 69 -6.67 11.63 4.02
CA ILE A 69 -7.42 11.08 5.17
C ILE A 69 -6.83 11.53 6.50
N VAL A 70 -5.50 11.48 6.65
CA VAL A 70 -4.84 11.99 7.85
C VAL A 70 -5.22 13.45 8.09
N THR A 71 -5.17 14.29 7.05
CA THR A 71 -5.48 15.72 7.15
C THR A 71 -6.94 15.98 7.52
N LEU A 72 -7.89 15.25 6.93
CA LEU A 72 -9.32 15.38 7.24
C LEU A 72 -9.63 14.97 8.69
N ILE A 73 -9.07 13.87 9.15
CA ILE A 73 -9.30 13.39 10.53
C ILE A 73 -8.64 14.32 11.54
N VAL A 74 -7.39 14.71 11.33
CA VAL A 74 -6.69 15.66 12.23
C VAL A 74 -7.39 17.01 12.25
N GLY A 75 -7.83 17.52 11.09
CA GLY A 75 -8.51 18.81 10.97
C GLY A 75 -9.86 18.90 11.68
N ASN A 76 -10.57 17.77 11.84
CA ASN A 76 -11.85 17.68 12.54
C ASN A 76 -11.72 17.56 14.07
N ASN A 77 -10.53 17.26 14.60
CA ASN A 77 -10.29 17.19 16.04
C ASN A 77 -10.09 18.62 16.58
N THR A 78 -11.08 19.10 17.34
CA THR A 78 -11.19 20.50 17.81
C THR A 78 -10.23 20.85 18.96
N ILE A 79 -9.60 19.84 19.56
CA ILE A 79 -8.64 19.99 20.68
C ILE A 79 -7.24 19.80 20.09
N GLU A 80 -6.57 20.92 19.79
CA GLU A 80 -5.20 20.99 19.26
C GLU A 80 -4.90 20.19 17.98
N LYS A 81 -4.84 20.91 16.85
CA LYS A 81 -4.50 20.38 15.51
C LYS A 81 -3.11 19.72 15.40
N THR A 82 -2.30 19.73 16.46
CA THR A 82 -0.92 19.22 16.51
C THR A 82 -0.66 18.29 17.71
N SER A 83 -1.68 17.87 18.46
CA SER A 83 -1.43 16.87 19.50
C SER A 83 -1.07 15.52 18.87
N ILE A 84 -0.05 14.84 19.42
CA ILE A 84 0.39 13.51 18.99
C ILE A 84 -0.78 12.50 18.95
N THR A 85 -1.76 12.68 19.82
CA THR A 85 -2.99 11.88 19.86
C THR A 85 -3.86 12.04 18.61
N ALA A 86 -4.04 13.27 18.12
CA ALA A 86 -4.83 13.55 16.91
C ALA A 86 -4.14 12.97 15.66
N LEU A 87 -2.82 13.12 15.56
CA LEU A 87 -2.04 12.50 14.48
C LEU A 87 -2.12 10.97 14.54
N SER A 88 -1.98 10.38 15.73
CA SER A 88 -2.06 8.92 15.89
C SER A 88 -3.42 8.38 15.41
N SER A 89 -4.51 9.06 15.77
CA SER A 89 -5.85 8.71 15.30
C SER A 89 -5.94 8.81 13.77
N GLY A 90 -5.48 9.92 13.18
CA GLY A 90 -5.45 10.10 11.72
C GLY A 90 -4.71 8.99 10.97
N TYR A 91 -3.54 8.55 11.48
CA TYR A 91 -2.79 7.44 10.90
C TYR A 91 -3.52 6.09 11.03
N HIS A 92 -4.21 5.83 12.14
CA HIS A 92 -4.99 4.61 12.30
C HIS A 92 -6.13 4.55 11.27
N PHE A 93 -6.87 5.65 11.08
CA PHE A 93 -7.93 5.73 10.06
C PHE A 93 -7.40 5.58 8.63
N ALA A 94 -6.29 6.25 8.30
CA ALA A 94 -5.65 6.11 6.99
C ALA A 94 -5.19 4.66 6.73
N PHE A 95 -4.68 3.97 7.76
CA PHE A 95 -4.28 2.57 7.65
C PHE A 95 -5.48 1.64 7.44
N ILE A 96 -6.60 1.87 8.13
CA ILE A 96 -7.85 1.11 7.90
C ILE A 96 -8.30 1.27 6.45
N PHE A 97 -8.31 2.50 5.93
CA PHE A 97 -8.69 2.75 4.55
C PHE A 97 -7.79 2.02 3.55
N MET A 98 -6.47 2.07 3.74
CA MET A 98 -5.53 1.32 2.90
C MET A 98 -5.71 -0.20 3.03
N LEU A 99 -6.09 -0.69 4.20
CA LEU A 99 -6.43 -2.09 4.41
C LEU A 99 -7.71 -2.49 3.66
N VAL A 100 -8.73 -1.63 3.63
CA VAL A 100 -9.95 -1.86 2.82
C VAL A 100 -9.61 -1.93 1.33
N ILE A 101 -8.81 -0.99 0.81
CA ILE A 101 -8.33 -1.04 -0.59
C ILE A 101 -7.57 -2.34 -0.85
N ALA A 102 -6.69 -2.76 0.06
CA ALA A 102 -5.94 -4.01 -0.07
C ALA A 102 -6.86 -5.24 -0.09
N VAL A 103 -7.89 -5.30 0.77
CA VAL A 103 -8.86 -6.40 0.81
C VAL A 103 -9.71 -6.42 -0.47
N VAL A 104 -10.15 -5.26 -0.97
CA VAL A 104 -10.87 -5.16 -2.24
C VAL A 104 -9.98 -5.63 -3.39
N GLY A 105 -8.73 -5.18 -3.45
CA GLY A 105 -7.76 -5.61 -4.45
C GLY A 105 -7.48 -7.11 -4.39
N PHE A 106 -7.35 -7.68 -3.20
CA PHE A 106 -7.21 -9.12 -2.99
C PHE A 106 -8.45 -9.89 -3.45
N GLY A 107 -9.65 -9.40 -3.14
CA GLY A 107 -10.90 -10.01 -3.59
C GLY A 107 -11.09 -9.98 -5.11
N LEU A 108 -10.69 -8.89 -5.76
CA LEU A 108 -10.67 -8.79 -7.22
C LEU A 108 -9.61 -9.72 -7.83
N SER A 109 -8.45 -9.85 -7.19
CA SER A 109 -7.39 -10.77 -7.62
C SER A 109 -7.87 -12.22 -7.66
N LEU A 110 -8.65 -12.67 -6.66
CA LEU A 110 -9.25 -14.01 -6.65
C LEU A 110 -10.28 -14.24 -7.78
N LYS A 111 -10.91 -13.16 -8.28
CA LYS A 111 -11.84 -13.23 -9.42
C LYS A 111 -11.13 -13.18 -10.78
N LEU A 112 -9.84 -12.87 -10.82
CA LEU A 112 -9.07 -12.90 -12.06
C LEU A 112 -8.91 -14.37 -12.50
N ARG A 113 -9.86 -14.87 -13.30
CA ARG A 113 -9.78 -16.20 -13.89
C ARG A 113 -8.70 -16.18 -14.97
N ASN A 114 -7.66 -16.99 -14.78
CA ASN A 114 -6.65 -17.25 -15.80
C ASN A 114 -7.31 -17.93 -17.01
N ASN A 115 -7.68 -17.14 -18.02
CA ASN A 115 -8.20 -17.60 -19.30
C ASN A 115 -7.11 -17.56 -20.39
N SER A 116 -5.83 -17.77 -20.03
CA SER A 116 -4.83 -18.08 -21.05
C SER A 116 -4.98 -19.54 -21.46
N LYS A 117 -5.56 -19.75 -22.65
CA LYS A 117 -5.07 -20.82 -23.53
C LYS A 117 -3.69 -20.43 -24.06
#